data_AF-A0A7S1REI8-F1
#
_entry.id   AF-A0A7S1REI8-F1
#
_cell.length_a   1.000
_cell.length_b   1.000
_cell.length_c   1.000
_cell.angle_alpha   90.00
_cell.angle_beta   90.00
_cell.angle_gamma   90.00
#
_symmetry.space_group_name_H-M   'P 1'
#
loop_
_entity.id
_entity.type
_entity.pdbx_description
1 polymer ?
#
loop_
_entity_poly.entity_id
_entity_poly.type
_entity_poly.pdbx_seq_one_letter_code
_entity_poly.pdbx_strand_id
1 'polypeptide(L)'
;DSGQADSPSAAEVLSDGLPSMIAYMHLTKTGGSFIEKVLRDTAGSNHTLLGFLDPFFIQGRSDYMRMQVLTLQKTRAFTIGSVRNPCEWYLSFWAFLSQTIPRNGGTLGELYPSLPMANMTDDIMRFRKFLRHVFEPAAEGPYSDPTAWPGALTTQFAWRYLDDPVSAVYLLRAAASRNKSDPIEYDGYIRPVDNKLKPKHIEAFKRSLEAFTPGAVDCWVDASLSIEHGLRTCLKEAERKTAIKMNWTRFERALATRGHNPSQHGSCRQYYDRTTEDLIRTVDSFIFEKFNYTSCCSPE
;
A
#
# COMPACT_ATOMS: atom_id res chain seq x y z
N ASP A 1 48.93 -34.89 -9.70
CA ASP A 1 48.39 -33.63 -9.17
C ASP A 1 47.50 -32.92 -10.17
N SER A 2 46.25 -33.36 -10.26
CA SER A 2 45.18 -32.66 -10.98
C SER A 2 44.55 -31.68 -10.01
N GLY A 3 45.01 -30.43 -10.03
CA GLY A 3 44.46 -29.34 -9.22
C GLY A 3 43.01 -29.06 -9.61
N GLN A 4 42.09 -29.43 -8.73
CA GLN A 4 40.68 -29.12 -8.84
C GLN A 4 40.51 -27.64 -8.51
N ALA A 5 40.24 -26.82 -9.52
CA ALA A 5 39.97 -25.40 -9.32
C ALA A 5 38.64 -25.26 -8.58
N ASP A 6 38.70 -24.79 -7.33
CA ASP A 6 37.53 -24.47 -6.53
C ASP A 6 36.65 -23.47 -7.30
N SER A 7 35.44 -23.91 -7.63
CA SER A 7 34.45 -23.02 -8.20
C SER A 7 34.09 -21.97 -7.14
N PRO A 8 34.11 -20.67 -7.47
CA PRO A 8 33.79 -19.63 -6.50
C PRO A 8 32.42 -19.89 -5.91
N SER A 9 32.32 -19.79 -4.58
CA SER A 9 31.05 -19.99 -3.90
C SER A 9 30.00 -19.03 -4.47
N ALA A 10 28.73 -19.40 -4.48
CA ALA A 10 27.65 -18.53 -4.95
C ALA A 10 27.59 -17.16 -4.22
N ALA A 11 28.30 -17.02 -3.09
CA ALA A 11 28.48 -15.78 -2.36
C ALA A 11 29.58 -14.87 -2.96
N GLU A 12 30.61 -15.40 -3.62
CA GLU A 12 31.72 -14.62 -4.23
C GLU A 12 31.40 -14.08 -5.62
N VAL A 13 30.36 -14.60 -6.30
CA VAL A 13 29.90 -14.10 -7.62
C VAL A 13 28.91 -12.93 -7.48
N LEU A 14 28.57 -12.52 -6.24
CA LEU A 14 27.87 -11.28 -5.94
C LEU A 14 28.87 -10.12 -5.83
N SER A 15 29.65 -9.89 -6.88
CA SER A 15 30.61 -8.79 -6.91
C SER A 15 29.91 -7.44 -6.69
N ASP A 16 30.62 -6.55 -5.97
CA ASP A 16 30.27 -5.26 -5.36
C ASP A 16 29.70 -4.16 -6.29
N GLY A 17 28.94 -4.52 -7.32
CA GLY A 17 28.30 -3.57 -8.22
C GLY A 17 27.22 -2.77 -7.51
N LEU A 18 27.29 -1.44 -7.60
CA LEU A 18 26.18 -0.57 -7.21
C LEU A 18 24.88 -1.01 -7.90
N PRO A 19 23.71 -0.90 -7.23
CA PRO A 19 22.43 -1.13 -7.87
C PRO A 19 22.31 -0.37 -9.19
N SER A 20 21.76 -1.02 -10.21
CA SER A 20 21.52 -0.43 -11.53
C SER A 20 20.04 -0.17 -11.81
N MET A 21 19.19 -0.44 -10.81
CA MET A 21 17.74 -0.34 -10.88
C MET A 21 17.16 0.34 -9.63
N ILE A 22 16.05 1.04 -9.83
CA ILE A 22 15.15 1.49 -8.76
C ILE A 22 13.92 0.60 -8.78
N ALA A 23 13.53 0.08 -7.62
CA ALA A 23 12.29 -0.65 -7.42
C ALA A 23 11.30 0.22 -6.65
N TYR A 24 10.13 0.52 -7.24
CA TYR A 24 9.06 1.21 -6.52
C TYR A 24 8.03 0.23 -5.98
N MET A 25 7.85 0.27 -4.66
CA MET A 25 6.88 -0.52 -3.91
C MET A 25 5.62 0.30 -3.72
N HIS A 26 4.71 0.25 -4.69
CA HIS A 26 3.44 0.99 -4.64
C HIS A 26 2.50 0.44 -3.56
N LEU A 27 2.14 1.28 -2.59
CA LEU A 27 0.98 1.09 -1.71
C LEU A 27 -0.21 1.91 -2.24
N THR A 28 -1.41 1.35 -2.29
CA THR A 28 -2.56 2.06 -2.87
C THR A 28 -2.84 3.36 -2.10
N LYS A 29 -3.33 4.40 -2.77
CA LYS A 29 -3.67 5.72 -2.18
C LYS A 29 -2.52 6.49 -1.49
N THR A 30 -1.27 6.15 -1.78
CA THR A 30 -0.09 6.93 -1.38
C THR A 30 0.50 7.75 -2.53
N GLY A 31 -0.31 8.06 -3.55
CA GLY A 31 0.12 8.82 -4.73
C GLY A 31 0.95 8.03 -5.75
N GLY A 32 0.90 6.70 -5.70
CA GLY A 32 1.79 5.89 -6.53
C GLY A 32 1.64 6.05 -8.04
N SER A 33 0.45 6.34 -8.57
CA SER A 33 0.30 6.64 -10.00
C SER A 33 1.11 7.88 -10.42
N PHE A 34 1.23 8.88 -9.55
CA PHE A 34 2.07 10.05 -9.79
C PHE A 34 3.55 9.69 -9.68
N ILE A 35 3.95 9.04 -8.58
CA ILE A 35 5.33 8.62 -8.32
C ILE A 35 5.88 7.76 -9.46
N GLU A 36 5.13 6.75 -9.89
CA GLU A 36 5.52 5.88 -11.01
C GLU A 36 5.82 6.68 -12.28
N LYS A 37 4.90 7.58 -12.64
CA LYS A 37 5.02 8.39 -13.85
C LYS A 37 6.27 9.27 -13.80
N VAL A 38 6.54 9.89 -12.64
CA VAL A 38 7.75 10.70 -12.42
C VAL A 38 9.01 9.85 -12.48
N LEU A 39 9.01 8.66 -11.86
CA LEU A 39 10.16 7.73 -11.90
C LEU A 39 10.49 7.30 -13.33
N ARG A 40 9.48 6.90 -14.13
CA ARG A 40 9.69 6.54 -15.54
C ARG A 40 10.30 7.68 -16.35
N ASP A 41 9.84 8.91 -16.14
CA ASP A 41 10.35 10.08 -16.86
C ASP A 41 11.79 10.43 -16.44
N THR A 42 12.10 10.25 -15.15
CA THR A 42 13.34 10.74 -14.52
C THR A 42 14.49 9.76 -14.60
N ALA A 43 14.25 8.49 -14.21
CA ALA A 43 15.25 7.43 -14.21
C ALA A 43 15.26 6.64 -15.53
N GLY A 44 14.19 6.73 -16.32
CA GLY A 44 14.01 5.96 -17.55
C GLY A 44 13.44 4.56 -17.30
N SER A 45 12.66 4.06 -18.26
CA SER A 45 11.97 2.76 -18.16
C SER A 45 12.91 1.56 -17.96
N ASN A 46 14.16 1.65 -18.45
CA ASN A 46 15.14 0.55 -18.34
C ASN A 46 15.77 0.44 -16.94
N HIS A 47 15.66 1.51 -16.13
CA HIS A 47 16.21 1.56 -14.76
C HIS A 47 15.13 1.53 -13.69
N THR A 48 13.86 1.45 -14.09
CA THR A 48 12.74 1.50 -13.16
C THR A 48 11.96 0.20 -13.18
N LEU A 49 12.13 -0.60 -12.13
CA LEU A 49 11.27 -1.71 -11.84
C LEU A 49 10.06 -1.22 -11.07
N LEU A 50 8.91 -1.22 -11.73
CA LEU A 50 7.66 -0.83 -11.10
C LEU A 50 6.98 -2.10 -10.66
N GLY A 51 6.88 -2.28 -9.35
CA GLY A 51 6.03 -3.33 -8.81
C GLY A 51 4.58 -2.87 -8.91
N PHE A 52 3.96 -3.16 -10.05
CA PHE A 52 2.51 -3.07 -10.18
C PHE A 52 1.95 -4.40 -9.68
N LEU A 53 1.68 -4.42 -8.39
CA LEU A 53 0.84 -5.43 -7.77
C LEU A 53 -0.29 -4.64 -7.14
N ASP A 54 -1.13 -4.05 -7.99
CA ASP A 54 -2.41 -3.60 -7.51
C ASP A 54 -3.37 -4.78 -7.71
N PRO A 55 -3.89 -5.39 -6.62
CA PRO A 55 -4.71 -6.57 -6.72
C PRO A 55 -6.05 -6.26 -7.42
N PHE A 56 -6.43 -4.98 -7.54
CA PHE A 56 -7.53 -4.51 -8.38
C PHE A 56 -7.32 -4.85 -9.87
N PHE A 57 -6.08 -4.95 -10.35
CA PHE A 57 -5.76 -5.20 -11.76
C PHE A 57 -5.17 -6.59 -12.03
N ILE A 58 -5.12 -7.48 -11.04
CA ILE A 58 -4.72 -8.88 -11.25
C ILE A 58 -5.82 -9.60 -12.02
N GLN A 59 -5.74 -9.49 -13.34
CA GLN A 59 -6.61 -10.18 -14.31
C GLN A 59 -6.03 -11.53 -14.77
N GLY A 60 -4.88 -12.00 -14.24
CA GLY A 60 -4.37 -13.34 -14.58
C GLY A 60 -3.10 -13.80 -13.86
N ARG A 61 -2.66 -15.03 -14.17
CA ARG A 61 -1.46 -15.72 -13.62
C ARG A 61 -0.13 -14.98 -13.83
N SER A 62 -0.09 -14.00 -14.73
CA SER A 62 1.10 -13.19 -15.08
C SER A 62 1.68 -12.42 -13.88
N ASP A 63 0.82 -11.91 -13.00
CA ASP A 63 1.26 -11.00 -11.93
C ASP A 63 1.96 -11.74 -10.77
N TYR A 64 1.77 -13.06 -10.66
CA TYR A 64 2.45 -13.92 -9.68
C TYR A 64 3.96 -14.04 -9.95
N MET A 65 4.38 -14.07 -11.23
CA MET A 65 5.79 -14.04 -11.60
C MET A 65 6.47 -12.73 -11.18
N ARG A 66 5.70 -11.62 -11.15
CA ARG A 66 6.22 -10.30 -10.75
C ARG A 66 6.56 -10.24 -9.24
N MET A 67 5.89 -11.05 -8.40
CA MET A 67 6.22 -11.19 -6.98
C MET A 67 7.61 -11.81 -6.77
N GLN A 68 7.90 -12.94 -7.43
CA GLN A 68 9.20 -13.62 -7.28
C GLN A 68 10.35 -12.79 -7.84
N VAL A 69 10.10 -12.06 -8.93
CA VAL A 69 11.08 -11.12 -9.51
C VAL A 69 11.38 -9.98 -8.53
N LEU A 70 10.39 -9.45 -7.80
CA LEU A 70 10.60 -8.42 -6.79
C LEU A 70 11.40 -8.93 -5.58
N THR A 71 11.11 -10.13 -5.07
CA THR A 71 11.89 -10.72 -3.95
C THR A 71 13.35 -10.98 -4.36
N LEU A 72 13.59 -11.46 -5.59
CA LEU A 72 14.95 -11.68 -6.11
C LEU A 72 15.68 -10.38 -6.49
N GLN A 73 14.95 -9.32 -6.87
CA GLN A 73 15.55 -8.04 -7.25
C GLN A 73 15.70 -7.06 -6.07
N LYS A 74 15.01 -7.27 -4.94
CA LYS A 74 15.25 -6.52 -3.69
C LYS A 74 16.72 -6.56 -3.26
N THR A 75 17.46 -7.63 -3.60
CA THR A 75 18.88 -7.72 -3.26
C THR A 75 19.79 -6.84 -4.14
N ARG A 76 19.29 -6.25 -5.23
CA ARG A 76 20.09 -5.52 -6.23
C ARG A 76 19.50 -4.19 -6.71
N ALA A 77 18.35 -3.78 -6.22
CA ALA A 77 17.68 -2.54 -6.61
C ALA A 77 17.57 -1.60 -5.41
N PHE A 78 17.70 -0.30 -5.65
CA PHE A 78 17.36 0.72 -4.65
C PHE A 78 15.84 0.80 -4.53
N THR A 79 15.32 0.51 -3.34
CA THR A 79 13.89 0.40 -3.08
C THR A 79 13.31 1.71 -2.60
N ILE A 80 12.26 2.19 -3.29
CA ILE A 80 11.44 3.31 -2.86
C ILE A 80 10.10 2.76 -2.43
N GLY A 81 9.74 2.99 -1.17
CA GLY A 81 8.41 2.73 -0.64
C GLY A 81 7.60 4.01 -0.55
N SER A 82 6.29 3.85 -0.38
CA SER A 82 5.42 4.96 -0.02
C SER A 82 4.47 4.57 1.10
N VAL A 83 4.22 5.53 1.97
CA VAL A 83 3.30 5.44 3.10
C VAL A 83 2.41 6.66 3.13
N ARG A 84 1.38 6.56 3.96
CA ARG A 84 0.48 7.66 4.27
C ARG A 84 -0.04 7.46 5.68
N ASN A 85 -0.37 8.56 6.34
CA ASN A 85 -1.11 8.52 7.59
C ASN A 85 -2.38 7.66 7.42
N PRO A 86 -2.65 6.69 8.32
CA PRO A 86 -3.80 5.81 8.21
C PRO A 86 -5.13 6.52 7.98
N CYS A 87 -5.43 7.60 8.69
CA CYS A 87 -6.74 8.22 8.54
C CYS A 87 -6.90 8.95 7.20
N GLU A 88 -5.86 9.60 6.71
CA GLU A 88 -5.87 10.20 5.38
C GLU A 88 -5.93 9.14 4.28
N TRP A 89 -5.31 7.98 4.53
CA TRP A 89 -5.40 6.84 3.63
C TRP A 89 -6.83 6.33 3.50
N TYR A 90 -7.53 6.08 4.63
CA TYR A 90 -8.92 5.61 4.61
C TYR A 90 -9.86 6.59 3.93
N LEU A 91 -9.73 7.88 4.25
CA LEU A 91 -10.56 8.90 3.60
C LEU A 91 -10.30 8.96 2.10
N SER A 92 -9.02 8.93 1.69
CA SER A 92 -8.66 8.93 0.27
C SER A 92 -9.11 7.66 -0.45
N PHE A 93 -9.07 6.51 0.22
CA PHE A 93 -9.53 5.23 -0.31
C PHE A 93 -11.04 5.20 -0.48
N TRP A 94 -11.80 5.56 0.56
CA TRP A 94 -13.26 5.69 0.48
C TRP A 94 -13.68 6.68 -0.63
N ALA A 95 -13.02 7.83 -0.69
CA ALA A 95 -13.31 8.84 -1.71
C ALA A 95 -13.03 8.33 -3.14
N PHE A 96 -11.96 7.54 -3.31
CA PHE A 96 -11.65 6.89 -4.58
C PHE A 96 -12.72 5.86 -4.96
N LEU A 97 -13.08 4.96 -4.06
CA LEU A 97 -14.12 3.95 -4.31
C LEU A 97 -15.46 4.62 -4.65
N SER A 98 -15.79 5.72 -3.97
CA SER A 98 -17.00 6.52 -4.25
C SER A 98 -17.01 7.12 -5.67
N GLN A 99 -15.84 7.34 -6.27
CA GLN A 99 -15.69 7.87 -7.63
C GLN A 99 -15.66 6.76 -8.68
N THR A 100 -15.19 5.56 -8.34
CA THR A 100 -14.94 4.49 -9.31
C THR A 100 -16.00 3.40 -9.35
N ILE A 101 -16.69 3.14 -8.24
CA ILE A 101 -17.67 2.03 -8.18
C ILE A 101 -19.03 2.50 -8.73
N PRO A 102 -19.60 1.83 -9.76
CA PRO A 102 -20.94 2.11 -10.24
C PRO A 102 -22.01 1.89 -9.17
N ARG A 103 -22.99 2.79 -9.10
CA ARG A 103 -24.03 2.78 -8.07
C ARG A 103 -25.22 1.93 -8.49
N ASN A 104 -25.10 0.61 -8.37
CA ASN A 104 -26.21 -0.29 -8.65
C ASN A 104 -26.93 -0.69 -7.35
N GLY A 105 -27.57 0.27 -6.67
CA GLY A 105 -28.39 0.01 -5.46
C GLY A 105 -27.68 -0.74 -4.32
N GLY A 106 -28.44 -1.13 -3.29
CA GLY A 106 -27.97 -1.96 -2.18
C GLY A 106 -26.96 -1.30 -1.23
N THR A 107 -26.25 -2.13 -0.46
CA THR A 107 -25.31 -1.70 0.60
C THR A 107 -24.25 -0.71 0.11
N LEU A 108 -23.76 -0.87 -1.13
CA LEU A 108 -22.77 0.03 -1.71
C LEU A 108 -23.33 1.44 -1.92
N GLY A 109 -24.60 1.57 -2.33
CA GLY A 109 -25.26 2.87 -2.46
C GLY A 109 -25.47 3.58 -1.12
N GLU A 110 -25.46 2.85 -0.01
CA GLU A 110 -25.52 3.44 1.34
C GLU A 110 -24.16 3.91 1.84
N LEU A 111 -23.06 3.28 1.40
CA LEU A 111 -21.71 3.58 1.85
C LEU A 111 -21.02 4.68 1.03
N TYR A 112 -21.41 4.85 -0.23
CA TYR A 112 -20.73 5.75 -1.17
C TYR A 112 -21.67 6.85 -1.68
N PRO A 113 -21.31 8.14 -1.53
CA PRO A 113 -22.16 9.25 -1.91
C PRO A 113 -22.24 9.46 -3.42
N SER A 114 -23.17 10.35 -3.82
CA SER A 114 -23.19 10.89 -5.16
C SER A 114 -22.19 12.02 -5.35
N LEU A 115 -21.32 11.90 -6.36
CA LEU A 115 -20.44 13.00 -6.78
C LEU A 115 -21.24 14.25 -7.20
N PRO A 116 -20.68 15.46 -6.99
CA PRO A 116 -19.41 15.73 -6.30
C PRO A 116 -19.53 15.52 -4.78
N MET A 117 -18.50 14.94 -4.16
CA MET A 117 -18.39 14.93 -2.69
C MET A 117 -18.13 16.36 -2.23
N ALA A 118 -18.95 16.88 -1.33
CA ALA A 118 -18.96 18.31 -1.01
C ALA A 118 -18.86 18.58 0.50
N ASN A 119 -18.11 17.75 1.24
CA ASN A 119 -17.94 17.88 2.69
C ASN A 119 -19.30 18.07 3.39
N MET A 120 -20.29 17.31 2.94
CA MET A 120 -21.66 17.41 3.46
C MET A 120 -21.79 16.51 4.69
N THR A 121 -22.73 16.85 5.57
CA THR A 121 -23.10 16.00 6.72
C THR A 121 -23.34 14.55 6.29
N ASP A 122 -23.99 14.34 5.15
CA ASP A 122 -24.26 13.01 4.60
C ASP A 122 -22.98 12.26 4.20
N ASP A 123 -22.01 12.93 3.59
CA ASP A 123 -20.73 12.34 3.19
C ASP A 123 -19.95 11.87 4.42
N ILE A 124 -19.92 12.70 5.47
CA ILE A 124 -19.28 12.37 6.75
C ILE A 124 -19.93 11.15 7.38
N MET A 125 -21.26 11.11 7.42
CA MET A 125 -21.99 9.97 7.99
C MET A 125 -21.78 8.68 7.19
N ARG A 126 -21.75 8.77 5.86
CA ARG A 126 -21.48 7.63 4.97
C ARG A 126 -20.06 7.10 5.13
N PHE A 127 -19.08 7.99 5.23
CA PHE A 127 -17.71 7.60 5.51
C PHE A 127 -17.58 6.88 6.86
N ARG A 128 -18.19 7.40 7.93
CA ARG A 128 -18.17 6.74 9.25
C ARG A 128 -18.87 5.39 9.21
N LYS A 129 -19.98 5.29 8.48
CA LYS A 129 -20.65 4.01 8.21
C LYS A 129 -19.76 3.06 7.41
N PHE A 130 -18.99 3.57 6.46
CA PHE A 130 -17.98 2.79 5.73
C PHE A 130 -16.92 2.24 6.67
N LEU A 131 -16.32 3.05 7.55
CA LEU A 131 -15.32 2.56 8.51
C LEU A 131 -15.90 1.46 9.40
N ARG A 132 -17.10 1.69 9.94
CA ARG A 132 -17.82 0.66 10.67
C ARG A 132 -18.03 -0.59 9.83
N HIS A 133 -18.49 -0.46 8.60
CA HIS A 133 -18.67 -1.61 7.72
C HIS A 133 -17.37 -2.39 7.43
N VAL A 134 -16.23 -1.69 7.32
CA VAL A 134 -14.91 -2.29 7.09
C VAL A 134 -14.45 -3.12 8.28
N PHE A 135 -14.72 -2.65 9.50
CA PHE A 135 -14.14 -3.20 10.73
C PHE A 135 -15.13 -3.89 11.65
N GLU A 136 -16.44 -3.63 11.53
CA GLU A 136 -17.47 -4.29 12.30
C GLU A 136 -17.48 -5.76 11.90
N PRO A 137 -17.21 -6.66 12.84
CA PRO A 137 -17.28 -8.07 12.57
C PRO A 137 -18.71 -8.46 12.21
N ALA A 138 -18.85 -9.45 11.33
CA ALA A 138 -20.12 -10.14 11.18
C ALA A 138 -20.56 -10.59 12.57
N ALA A 139 -21.81 -10.26 12.96
CA ALA A 139 -22.30 -10.20 14.34
C ALA A 139 -22.17 -11.50 15.18
N GLU A 140 -21.62 -12.59 14.64
CA GLU A 140 -21.46 -13.87 15.31
C GLU A 140 -20.09 -14.49 15.04
N GLY A 141 -19.34 -14.80 16.11
CA GLY A 141 -18.10 -15.56 16.06
C GLY A 141 -17.00 -15.07 17.00
N PRO A 142 -15.88 -15.80 17.10
CA PRO A 142 -14.71 -15.42 17.91
C PRO A 142 -13.98 -14.16 17.40
N TYR A 143 -14.53 -13.50 16.38
CA TYR A 143 -13.98 -12.33 15.72
C TYR A 143 -14.78 -11.05 16.01
N SER A 144 -15.66 -11.07 17.01
CA SER A 144 -16.49 -9.92 17.42
C SER A 144 -15.70 -8.69 17.91
N ASP A 145 -14.40 -8.84 18.15
CA ASP A 145 -13.50 -7.77 18.49
C ASP A 145 -12.83 -7.19 17.21
N PRO A 146 -13.16 -5.94 16.82
CA PRO A 146 -12.55 -5.30 15.65
C PRO A 146 -11.02 -5.12 15.78
N THR A 147 -10.48 -5.22 17.00
CA THR A 147 -9.04 -5.10 17.29
C THR A 147 -8.31 -6.44 17.16
N ALA A 148 -9.02 -7.56 17.05
CA ALA A 148 -8.42 -8.87 16.81
C ALA A 148 -7.72 -8.93 15.44
N TRP A 149 -8.11 -8.05 14.51
CA TRP A 149 -7.61 -8.00 13.15
C TRP A 149 -6.87 -6.69 12.85
N PRO A 150 -5.72 -6.78 12.15
CA PRO A 150 -5.07 -5.62 11.58
C PRO A 150 -6.00 -4.90 10.60
N GLY A 151 -5.86 -3.57 10.52
CA GLY A 151 -6.63 -2.77 9.60
C GLY A 151 -6.33 -3.08 8.14
N ALA A 152 -7.23 -2.67 7.25
CA ALA A 152 -7.08 -2.82 5.81
C ALA A 152 -5.78 -2.19 5.28
N LEU A 153 -5.35 -1.03 5.81
CA LEU A 153 -4.08 -0.42 5.43
C LEU A 153 -2.89 -1.28 5.87
N THR A 154 -2.86 -1.70 7.14
CA THR A 154 -1.79 -2.58 7.67
C THR A 154 -1.74 -3.90 6.90
N THR A 155 -2.88 -4.44 6.50
CA THR A 155 -2.96 -5.64 5.67
C THR A 155 -2.35 -5.42 4.28
N GLN A 156 -2.69 -4.31 3.61
CA GLN A 156 -2.09 -3.95 2.31
C GLN A 156 -0.60 -3.67 2.43
N PHE A 157 -0.18 -3.01 3.50
CA PHE A 157 1.21 -2.76 3.82
C PHE A 157 1.97 -4.07 3.97
N ALA A 158 1.44 -4.99 4.78
CA ALA A 158 2.07 -6.27 5.05
C ALA A 158 2.32 -7.06 3.77
N TRP A 159 1.31 -7.11 2.90
CA TRP A 159 1.46 -7.76 1.60
C TRP A 159 2.53 -7.12 0.73
N ARG A 160 2.63 -5.79 0.76
CA ARG A 160 3.55 -5.08 -0.12
C ARG A 160 4.99 -5.20 0.36
N TYR A 161 5.21 -5.09 1.66
CA TYR A 161 6.53 -4.87 2.23
C TYR A 161 7.10 -6.09 2.96
N LEU A 162 6.27 -6.98 3.49
CA LEU A 162 6.74 -8.17 4.19
C LEU A 162 6.97 -9.32 3.23
N ASP A 163 8.09 -10.00 3.39
CA ASP A 163 8.39 -11.26 2.72
C ASP A 163 7.82 -12.43 3.53
N ASP A 164 6.53 -12.34 3.89
CA ASP A 164 5.86 -13.33 4.71
C ASP A 164 4.88 -14.17 3.86
N PRO A 165 5.10 -15.49 3.72
CA PRO A 165 4.17 -16.37 3.01
C PRO A 165 2.77 -16.35 3.63
N VAL A 166 2.63 -16.04 4.92
CA VAL A 166 1.30 -15.93 5.55
C VAL A 166 0.52 -14.77 4.91
N SER A 167 1.10 -13.58 4.77
CA SER A 167 0.50 -12.44 4.07
C SER A 167 0.08 -12.77 2.63
N ALA A 168 0.87 -13.61 1.93
CA ALA A 168 0.51 -14.08 0.59
C ALA A 168 -0.71 -15.02 0.62
N VAL A 169 -0.82 -15.92 1.61
CA VAL A 169 -1.96 -16.84 1.77
C VAL A 169 -3.27 -16.08 2.04
N TYR A 170 -3.23 -15.00 2.82
CA TYR A 170 -4.40 -14.14 3.08
C TYR A 170 -5.02 -13.64 1.78
N LEU A 171 -4.21 -13.08 0.89
CA LEU A 171 -4.68 -12.52 -0.36
C LEU A 171 -5.03 -13.56 -1.40
N LEU A 172 -4.33 -14.69 -1.44
CA LEU A 172 -4.72 -15.81 -2.29
C LEU A 172 -6.12 -16.30 -1.94
N ARG A 173 -6.51 -16.26 -0.67
CA ARG A 173 -7.87 -16.62 -0.24
C ARG A 173 -8.90 -15.52 -0.56
N ALA A 174 -8.57 -14.23 -0.37
CA ALA A 174 -9.41 -13.10 -0.79
C ALA A 174 -9.70 -13.16 -2.30
N ALA A 175 -8.66 -13.47 -3.09
CA ALA A 175 -8.73 -13.58 -4.54
C ALA A 175 -9.40 -14.89 -4.99
N ALA A 176 -9.30 -15.97 -4.21
CA ALA A 176 -9.94 -17.26 -4.53
C ALA A 176 -11.42 -17.32 -4.13
N SER A 177 -11.88 -16.50 -3.19
CA SER A 177 -13.31 -16.35 -2.89
C SER A 177 -14.10 -15.59 -3.96
N ARG A 178 -13.44 -15.20 -5.07
CA ARG A 178 -14.08 -14.63 -6.27
C ARG A 178 -14.99 -15.66 -6.94
N ASN A 179 -16.22 -15.77 -6.45
CA ASN A 179 -17.28 -16.44 -7.16
C ASN A 179 -17.74 -15.51 -8.29
N LYS A 180 -17.54 -15.93 -9.55
CA LYS A 180 -17.73 -15.11 -10.77
C LYS A 180 -19.15 -14.56 -11.00
N SER A 181 -20.11 -14.91 -10.15
CA SER A 181 -21.53 -14.67 -10.38
C SER A 181 -22.14 -13.57 -9.51
N ASP A 182 -21.40 -12.98 -8.56
CA ASP A 182 -21.97 -11.97 -7.65
C ASP A 182 -21.35 -10.59 -7.93
N PRO A 183 -22.12 -9.61 -8.46
CA PRO A 183 -21.64 -8.26 -8.75
C PRO A 183 -21.32 -7.42 -7.49
N ILE A 184 -21.45 -8.00 -6.29
CA ILE A 184 -20.93 -7.47 -5.02
C ILE A 184 -19.40 -7.70 -4.96
N GLU A 185 -18.71 -7.33 -6.03
CA GLU A 185 -17.36 -7.77 -6.40
C GLU A 185 -16.23 -6.99 -5.69
N TYR A 186 -16.59 -5.98 -4.88
CA TYR A 186 -15.63 -5.10 -4.18
C TYR A 186 -15.51 -5.36 -2.66
N ASP A 187 -16.39 -6.18 -2.07
CA ASP A 187 -16.43 -6.42 -0.60
C ASP A 187 -15.22 -7.26 -0.11
N GLY A 188 -14.69 -8.14 -0.97
CA GLY A 188 -13.58 -9.04 -0.65
C GLY A 188 -12.22 -8.37 -0.38
N TYR A 189 -12.09 -7.07 -0.64
CA TYR A 189 -10.88 -6.28 -0.33
C TYR A 189 -10.98 -5.52 0.98
N ILE A 190 -12.19 -5.36 1.49
CA ILE A 190 -12.49 -4.50 2.62
C ILE A 190 -12.67 -5.34 3.88
N ARG A 191 -13.32 -6.51 3.77
CA ARG A 191 -13.49 -7.40 4.92
C ARG A 191 -12.37 -8.43 5.02
N PRO A 192 -11.81 -8.66 6.23
CA PRO A 192 -10.92 -9.77 6.49
C PRO A 192 -11.54 -11.09 5.99
N VAL A 193 -10.75 -11.84 5.22
CA VAL A 193 -11.20 -13.04 4.50
C VAL A 193 -11.57 -14.15 5.48
N ASP A 194 -12.88 -14.36 5.66
CA ASP A 194 -13.53 -15.59 6.14
C ASP A 194 -13.08 -16.10 7.53
N ASN A 195 -13.99 -16.72 8.28
CA ASN A 195 -13.76 -17.29 9.61
C ASN A 195 -12.75 -18.47 9.62
N LYS A 196 -12.06 -18.72 8.51
CA LYS A 196 -11.18 -19.88 8.24
C LYS A 196 -9.70 -19.65 8.59
N LEU A 197 -9.32 -18.43 8.95
CA LEU A 197 -7.99 -18.20 9.48
C LEU A 197 -7.93 -18.72 10.90
N LYS A 198 -6.89 -19.48 11.22
CA LYS A 198 -6.69 -20.01 12.57
C LYS A 198 -5.95 -18.95 13.37
N PRO A 199 -6.16 -18.84 14.70
CA PRO A 199 -5.42 -17.90 15.56
C PRO A 199 -3.91 -17.90 15.32
N LYS A 200 -3.31 -19.08 15.10
CA LYS A 200 -1.87 -19.20 14.77
C LYS A 200 -1.41 -18.42 13.54
N HIS A 201 -2.27 -18.20 12.54
CA HIS A 201 -1.93 -17.40 11.35
C HIS A 201 -2.00 -15.91 11.65
N ILE A 202 -2.92 -15.48 12.51
CA ILE A 202 -3.02 -14.09 12.99
C ILE A 202 -1.76 -13.76 13.80
N GLU A 203 -1.38 -14.64 14.71
CA GLU A 203 -0.18 -14.46 15.52
C GLU A 203 1.11 -14.48 14.68
N ALA A 204 1.17 -15.31 13.64
CA ALA A 204 2.30 -15.26 12.69
C ALA A 204 2.36 -13.92 11.95
N PHE A 205 1.22 -13.44 11.47
CA PHE A 205 1.13 -12.14 10.79
C PHE A 205 1.54 -10.98 11.72
N LYS A 206 1.06 -10.97 12.97
CA LYS A 206 1.45 -9.97 13.98
C LYS A 206 2.96 -9.99 14.25
N ARG A 207 3.58 -11.16 14.40
CA ARG A 207 5.03 -11.27 14.54
C ARG A 207 5.79 -10.72 13.33
N SER A 208 5.31 -10.99 12.13
CA SER A 208 5.91 -10.46 10.90
C SER A 208 5.84 -8.93 10.83
N LEU A 209 4.71 -8.35 11.29
CA LEU A 209 4.59 -6.91 11.47
C LEU A 209 5.58 -6.40 12.51
N GLU A 210 5.56 -6.93 13.73
CA GLU A 210 6.45 -6.50 14.82
C GLU A 210 7.93 -6.49 14.42
N ALA A 211 8.37 -7.54 13.73
CA ALA A 211 9.73 -7.72 13.23
C ALA A 211 10.10 -6.75 12.09
N PHE A 212 9.12 -6.17 11.41
CA PHE A 212 9.39 -5.22 10.34
C PHE A 212 10.05 -3.94 10.87
N THR A 213 11.06 -3.49 10.14
CA THR A 213 11.70 -2.19 10.36
C THR A 213 11.60 -1.36 9.08
N PRO A 214 11.28 -0.06 9.15
CA PRO A 214 11.27 0.81 7.96
C PRO A 214 12.57 0.76 7.14
N GLY A 215 13.72 0.46 7.77
CA GLY A 215 15.00 0.28 7.08
C GLY A 215 15.07 -0.90 6.09
N ALA A 216 14.04 -1.74 6.00
CA ALA A 216 13.92 -2.78 4.97
C ALA A 216 13.60 -2.21 3.57
N VAL A 217 13.36 -0.90 3.49
CA VAL A 217 13.22 -0.13 2.24
C VAL A 217 14.23 1.01 2.30
N ASP A 218 14.94 1.26 1.21
CA ASP A 218 16.04 2.22 1.19
C ASP A 218 15.56 3.66 1.42
N CYS A 219 14.39 4.02 0.90
CA CYS A 219 13.79 5.34 1.14
C CYS A 219 12.25 5.31 1.08
N TRP A 220 11.62 6.12 1.93
CA TRP A 220 10.17 6.25 2.03
C TRP A 220 9.67 7.61 1.55
N VAL A 221 8.62 7.60 0.74
CA VAL A 221 7.83 8.79 0.40
C VAL A 221 6.59 8.83 1.29
N ASP A 222 6.50 9.82 2.16
CA ASP A 222 5.29 10.07 2.95
C ASP A 222 4.31 10.97 2.18
N ALA A 223 3.20 10.37 1.76
CA ALA A 223 2.16 11.03 1.00
C ALA A 223 1.32 12.01 1.84
N SER A 224 1.43 11.98 3.16
CA SER A 224 0.73 12.90 4.08
C SER A 224 1.43 14.23 4.28
N LEU A 225 2.70 14.35 3.88
CA LEU A 225 3.48 15.58 3.98
C LEU A 225 3.65 16.25 2.62
N SER A 226 4.42 15.63 1.74
CA SER A 226 4.66 16.11 0.38
C SER A 226 5.29 15.02 -0.46
N ILE A 227 4.52 14.47 -1.40
CA ILE A 227 5.01 13.45 -2.33
C ILE A 227 6.21 13.98 -3.13
N GLU A 228 6.17 15.24 -3.56
CA GLU A 228 7.23 15.84 -4.39
C GLU A 228 8.54 15.97 -3.63
N HIS A 229 8.49 16.47 -2.39
CA HIS A 229 9.66 16.60 -1.53
C HIS A 229 10.23 15.23 -1.15
N GLY A 230 9.37 14.29 -0.73
CA GLY A 230 9.78 12.94 -0.38
C GLY A 230 10.43 12.22 -1.57
N LEU A 231 9.80 12.27 -2.75
CA LEU A 231 10.32 11.63 -3.95
C LEU A 231 11.64 12.25 -4.40
N ARG A 232 11.78 13.58 -4.39
CA ARG A 232 13.04 14.26 -4.68
C ARG A 232 14.16 13.79 -3.75
N THR A 233 13.85 13.66 -2.46
CA THR A 233 14.81 13.20 -1.45
C THR A 233 15.25 11.76 -1.72
N CYS A 234 14.30 10.86 -1.97
CA CYS A 234 14.61 9.47 -2.32
C CYS A 234 15.44 9.34 -3.61
N LEU A 235 15.15 10.14 -4.63
CA LEU A 235 15.89 10.10 -5.89
C LEU A 235 17.34 10.60 -5.74
N LYS A 236 17.57 11.64 -4.94
CA LYS A 236 18.94 12.09 -4.61
C LYS A 236 19.71 11.02 -3.85
N GLU A 237 19.05 10.34 -2.93
CA GLU A 237 19.67 9.24 -2.20
C GLU A 237 19.98 8.06 -3.13
N ALA A 238 19.08 7.74 -4.07
CA ALA A 238 19.32 6.75 -5.10
C ALA A 238 20.55 7.11 -5.96
N GLU A 239 20.71 8.34 -6.43
CA GLU A 239 21.91 8.74 -7.20
C GLU A 239 23.22 8.58 -6.42
N ARG A 240 23.16 8.73 -5.09
CA ARG A 240 24.33 8.56 -4.21
C ARG A 240 24.67 7.09 -3.99
N LYS A 241 23.65 6.23 -3.90
CA LYS A 241 23.79 4.79 -3.55
C LYS A 241 23.77 3.86 -4.76
N THR A 242 23.54 4.37 -5.96
CA THR A 242 23.38 3.56 -7.19
C THR A 242 24.23 4.12 -8.32
N ALA A 243 24.36 3.37 -9.41
CA ALA A 243 24.99 3.87 -10.64
C ALA A 243 24.04 4.74 -11.49
N ILE A 244 22.78 4.90 -11.08
CA ILE A 244 21.75 5.56 -11.88
C ILE A 244 21.91 7.08 -11.77
N LYS A 245 21.83 7.78 -12.92
CA LYS A 245 21.78 9.24 -12.98
C LYS A 245 20.36 9.69 -13.28
N MET A 246 19.84 10.60 -12.47
CA MET A 246 18.50 11.16 -12.61
C MET A 246 18.51 12.30 -13.61
N ASN A 247 17.53 12.30 -14.51
CA ASN A 247 17.28 13.47 -15.35
C ASN A 247 16.48 14.52 -14.58
N TRP A 248 17.16 15.34 -13.78
CA TRP A 248 16.51 16.37 -12.95
C TRP A 248 15.67 17.37 -13.75
N THR A 249 16.05 17.70 -14.99
CA THR A 249 15.23 18.55 -15.86
C THR A 249 13.88 17.90 -16.19
N ARG A 250 13.85 16.59 -16.44
CA ARG A 250 12.60 15.83 -16.64
C ARG A 250 11.82 15.69 -15.34
N PHE A 251 12.51 15.54 -14.20
CA PHE A 251 11.88 15.53 -12.89
C PHE A 251 11.09 16.83 -12.64
N GLU A 252 11.73 18.00 -12.76
CA GLU A 252 11.06 19.29 -12.56
C GLU A 252 9.88 19.48 -13.52
N ARG A 253 10.05 19.09 -14.79
CA ARG A 253 8.97 19.15 -15.77
C ARG A 253 7.82 18.24 -15.38
N ALA A 254 8.11 17.01 -14.93
CA ALA A 254 7.10 16.07 -14.50
C ALA A 254 6.31 16.60 -13.29
N LEU A 255 6.98 17.23 -12.31
CA LEU A 255 6.31 17.90 -11.19
C LEU A 255 5.41 19.06 -11.67
N ALA A 256 5.90 19.90 -12.58
CA ALA A 256 5.18 21.08 -13.05
C ALA A 256 3.97 20.75 -13.95
N THR A 257 4.02 19.63 -14.68
CA THR A 257 3.02 19.31 -15.73
C THR A 257 2.07 18.19 -15.35
N ARG A 258 2.46 17.31 -14.41
CA ARG A 258 1.60 16.19 -14.02
C ARG A 258 0.77 16.64 -12.83
N GLY A 259 -0.54 16.74 -13.04
CA GLY A 259 -1.48 16.90 -11.94
C GLY A 259 -1.40 15.69 -11.00
N HIS A 260 -1.37 15.96 -9.70
CA HIS A 260 -1.82 14.97 -8.72
C HIS A 260 -3.29 14.67 -9.03
N ASN A 261 -3.69 13.41 -8.95
CA ASN A 261 -5.11 13.04 -9.01
C ASN A 261 -5.58 12.68 -7.60
N PRO A 262 -5.64 13.65 -6.66
CA PRO A 262 -6.10 13.38 -5.31
C PRO A 262 -7.56 12.98 -5.38
N SER A 263 -7.95 12.05 -4.51
CA SER A 263 -9.37 11.78 -4.32
C SER A 263 -10.06 13.05 -3.81
N GLN A 264 -11.13 13.48 -4.46
CA GLN A 264 -11.95 14.61 -3.99
C GLN A 264 -12.66 14.24 -2.67
N HIS A 265 -12.37 14.98 -1.60
CA HIS A 265 -13.05 14.90 -0.30
C HIS A 265 -12.82 16.20 0.49
N GLY A 266 -13.55 16.43 1.58
CA GLY A 266 -13.30 17.54 2.52
C GLY A 266 -12.01 17.35 3.33
N SER A 267 -11.78 18.21 4.32
CA SER A 267 -10.60 18.07 5.21
C SER A 267 -10.67 16.75 5.99
N CYS A 268 -9.52 16.13 6.27
CA CYS A 268 -9.46 14.89 7.03
C CYS A 268 -10.23 14.98 8.36
N ARG A 269 -10.04 16.07 9.12
CA ARG A 269 -10.60 16.24 10.46
C ARG A 269 -12.13 16.25 10.50
N GLN A 270 -12.80 16.64 9.42
CA GLN A 270 -14.27 16.67 9.36
C GLN A 270 -14.89 15.27 9.36
N TYR A 271 -14.18 14.30 8.83
CA TYR A 271 -14.69 12.93 8.64
C TYR A 271 -14.57 12.07 9.89
N TYR A 272 -13.68 12.43 10.82
CA TYR A 272 -13.44 11.67 12.03
C TYR A 272 -14.12 12.31 13.24
N ASP A 273 -14.77 11.48 14.05
CA ASP A 273 -15.02 11.79 15.45
C ASP A 273 -14.01 11.02 16.31
N ARG A 274 -14.02 11.25 17.62
CA ARG A 274 -13.12 10.55 18.54
C ARG A 274 -13.23 9.03 18.42
N THR A 275 -14.44 8.51 18.27
CA THR A 275 -14.69 7.07 18.18
C THR A 275 -14.08 6.47 16.91
N THR A 276 -14.27 7.11 15.75
CA THR A 276 -13.68 6.60 14.50
C THR A 276 -12.18 6.83 14.42
N GLU A 277 -11.64 7.89 15.03
CA GLU A 277 -10.19 8.05 15.19
C GLU A 277 -9.60 6.93 16.07
N ASP A 278 -10.16 6.69 17.25
CA ASP A 278 -9.69 5.65 18.18
C ASP A 278 -9.74 4.26 17.51
N LEU A 279 -10.76 3.99 16.70
CA LEU A 279 -10.85 2.77 15.89
C LEU A 279 -9.66 2.63 14.93
N ILE A 280 -9.39 3.63 14.10
CA ILE A 280 -8.27 3.58 13.13
C ILE A 280 -6.93 3.47 13.83
N ARG A 281 -6.73 4.24 14.91
CA ARG A 281 -5.50 4.18 15.72
C ARG A 281 -5.28 2.79 16.32
N THR A 282 -6.35 2.07 16.63
CA THR A 282 -6.25 0.73 17.19
C THR A 282 -5.90 -0.30 16.12
N VAL A 283 -6.69 -0.36 15.04
CA VAL A 283 -6.55 -1.40 14.01
C VAL A 283 -5.31 -1.20 13.12
N ASP A 284 -4.85 0.03 12.93
CA ASP A 284 -3.64 0.37 12.17
C ASP A 284 -2.53 0.98 13.03
N SER A 285 -2.55 0.70 14.34
CA SER A 285 -1.53 1.09 15.33
C SER A 285 -0.09 0.86 14.82
N PHE A 286 0.12 -0.28 14.17
CA PHE A 286 1.39 -0.64 13.54
C PHE A 286 1.97 0.47 12.64
N ILE A 287 1.15 1.05 11.77
CA ILE A 287 1.60 2.09 10.84
C ILE A 287 1.86 3.41 11.59
N PHE A 288 1.02 3.74 12.58
CA PHE A 288 1.26 4.89 13.45
C PHE A 288 2.62 4.79 14.16
N GLU A 289 2.91 3.64 14.75
CA GLU A 289 4.14 3.40 15.52
C GLU A 289 5.37 3.38 14.61
N LYS A 290 5.37 2.59 13.53
CA LYS A 290 6.55 2.40 12.68
C LYS A 290 6.93 3.66 11.89
N PHE A 291 5.98 4.54 11.60
CA PHE A 291 6.21 5.78 10.86
C PHE A 291 6.05 7.04 11.73
N ASN A 292 5.93 6.89 13.04
CA ASN A 292 5.83 7.97 14.01
C ASN A 292 4.71 8.98 13.71
N TYR A 293 3.56 8.49 13.25
CA TYR A 293 2.37 9.33 13.15
C TYR A 293 1.78 9.50 14.55
N THR A 294 1.67 10.74 15.01
CA THR A 294 1.18 11.06 16.37
C THR A 294 -0.31 11.41 16.41
N SER A 295 -0.88 11.78 15.26
CA SER A 295 -2.28 12.16 15.07
C SER A 295 -2.89 11.50 13.83
N CYS A 296 -4.21 11.42 13.80
CA CYS A 296 -4.99 10.90 12.68
C CYS A 296 -4.92 11.79 11.43
N CYS A 297 -5.03 13.10 11.57
CA CYS A 297 -4.91 14.02 10.43
C CYS A 297 -3.64 14.85 10.55
N SER A 298 -2.94 15.04 9.42
CA SER A 298 -1.84 16.00 9.34
C SER A 298 -2.35 17.41 9.72
N PRO A 299 -1.49 18.28 10.27
CA PRO A 299 -1.78 19.71 10.35
C PRO A 299 -2.01 20.23 8.92
N GLU A 300 -3.07 21.02 8.72
CA GLU A 300 -3.29 21.73 7.45
C GLU A 300 -2.25 22.83 7.22
#